data_AF-K1STE9-F1
#
_entry.id   AF-K1STE9-F1
#
_cell.length_a   1.000
_cell.length_b   1.000
_cell.length_c   1.000
_cell.angle_alpha   90.00
_cell.angle_beta   90.00
_cell.angle_gamma   90.00
#
_symmetry.space_group_name_H-M   'P 1'
#
loop_
_entity.id
_entity.type
_entity.pdbx_description
1 polymer ?
#
loop_
_entity_poly.entity_id
_entity_poly.type
_entity_poly.pdbx_seq_one_letter_code
_entity_poly.pdbx_strand_id
1 'polypeptide(L)'
;NLGFAEATVALHYVFDSPVDKIVFDVSHQTYCHKMLTGRKDGFLYEEHFDDILGYSNPAESEHDFFVIGHTSTSVSLALGLAKARDLKHESGNVIAVIGDGSLSGGEALEAIDYAGEFDGNLIVIINDNDMSIAENHGGMYKNLKALRDGNGKADTNLFTAMGLDYVFVKDGNDIESLIAAFSKVKDSKRPVAVHIVTEKGKGLSFAEENKEDWHWHMPFDVETGKAKYNYDGEDYGDLTAKMLLEKMKKDESV
;
A
#
# COMPACT_ATOMS: atom_id res chain seq x y z
N ASN A 1 -7.48 1.21 3.19
CA ASN A 1 -8.01 0.17 4.10
C ASN A 1 -8.97 -0.76 3.39
N LEU A 2 -10.17 -0.30 3.00
CA LEU A 2 -11.22 -1.14 2.38
C LEU A 2 -10.74 -2.07 1.26
N GLY A 3 -10.10 -1.52 0.22
CA GLY A 3 -9.61 -2.31 -0.91
C GLY A 3 -8.49 -3.32 -0.61
N PHE A 4 -7.90 -3.29 0.59
CA PHE A 4 -6.79 -4.16 0.98
C PHE A 4 -7.14 -5.06 2.17
N ALA A 5 -8.42 -5.15 2.54
CA ALA A 5 -8.87 -5.92 3.69
C ALA A 5 -8.58 -7.42 3.49
N GLU A 6 -8.98 -8.00 2.35
CA GLU A 6 -8.78 -9.42 2.07
C GLU A 6 -7.29 -9.78 2.00
N ALA A 7 -6.48 -8.93 1.36
CA ALA A 7 -5.03 -9.10 1.29
C ALA A 7 -4.39 -9.08 2.69
N THR A 8 -4.88 -8.21 3.59
CA THR A 8 -4.40 -8.16 4.98
C THR A 8 -4.76 -9.41 5.77
N VAL A 9 -5.97 -9.95 5.59
CA VAL A 9 -6.39 -11.22 6.21
C VAL A 9 -5.53 -12.38 5.67
N ALA A 10 -5.37 -12.46 4.35
CA ALA A 10 -4.55 -13.49 3.71
C ALA A 10 -3.07 -13.42 4.14
N LEU A 11 -2.52 -12.22 4.31
CA LEU A 11 -1.18 -11.99 4.85
C LEU A 11 -1.03 -12.62 6.24
N HIS A 12 -1.91 -12.28 7.17
CA HIS A 12 -1.87 -12.80 8.55
C HIS A 12 -2.28 -14.27 8.66
N TYR A 13 -2.95 -14.82 7.65
CA TYR A 13 -3.25 -16.25 7.58
C TYR A 13 -2.03 -17.08 7.14
N VAL A 14 -1.23 -16.56 6.20
CA VAL A 14 -0.09 -17.29 5.60
C VAL A 14 1.24 -17.00 6.32
N PHE A 15 1.43 -15.78 6.80
CA PHE A 15 2.67 -15.33 7.45
C PHE A 15 2.48 -15.21 8.95
N ASP A 16 3.51 -15.60 9.69
CA ASP A 16 3.50 -15.69 11.15
C ASP A 16 4.07 -14.39 11.74
N SER A 17 3.28 -13.33 11.76
CA SER A 17 3.70 -12.07 12.39
C SER A 17 3.69 -12.21 13.92
N PRO A 18 4.70 -11.74 14.67
CA PRO A 18 5.81 -10.85 14.25
C PRO A 18 7.12 -11.57 13.89
N VAL A 19 7.14 -12.91 13.79
CA VAL A 19 8.31 -13.67 13.32
C VAL A 19 8.63 -13.28 11.88
N ASP A 20 7.64 -13.41 11.00
CA ASP A 20 7.63 -12.83 9.66
C ASP A 20 7.42 -11.31 9.77
N LYS A 21 8.21 -10.54 9.01
CA LYS A 21 8.22 -9.07 9.05
C LYS A 21 7.37 -8.52 7.92
N ILE A 22 6.40 -7.67 8.23
CA ILE A 22 5.52 -7.02 7.25
C ILE A 22 5.71 -5.51 7.36
N VAL A 23 6.14 -4.87 6.28
CA VAL A 23 6.38 -3.42 6.20
C VAL A 23 5.37 -2.81 5.23
N PHE A 24 4.51 -1.91 5.71
CA PHE A 24 3.49 -1.26 4.90
C PHE A 24 3.94 0.14 4.45
N ASP A 25 3.97 0.39 3.14
CA ASP A 25 4.30 1.70 2.58
C ASP A 25 3.21 2.73 2.87
N VAL A 26 3.57 3.96 3.25
CA VAL A 26 2.69 5.00 3.84
C VAL A 26 2.00 4.56 5.14
N SER A 27 1.71 3.27 5.28
CA SER A 27 1.02 2.58 6.37
C SER A 27 -0.42 3.02 6.67
N HIS A 28 -1.00 3.94 5.91
CA HIS A 28 -2.42 4.35 6.04
C HIS A 28 -3.41 3.19 5.77
N GLN A 29 -2.99 2.14 5.08
CA GLN A 29 -3.77 0.94 4.77
C GLN A 29 -3.65 -0.18 5.82
N THR A 30 -3.27 0.14 7.06
CA THR A 30 -3.00 -0.84 8.13
C THR A 30 -4.15 -1.07 9.11
N TYR A 31 -5.35 -0.51 8.90
CA TYR A 31 -6.41 -0.59 9.93
C TYR A 31 -6.83 -2.05 10.18
N CYS A 32 -7.03 -2.83 9.13
CA CYS A 32 -7.30 -4.27 9.27
C CYS A 32 -6.13 -5.01 9.93
N HIS A 33 -4.88 -4.62 9.64
CA HIS A 33 -3.70 -5.20 10.26
C HIS A 33 -3.70 -4.94 11.78
N LYS A 34 -3.98 -3.70 12.19
CA LYS A 34 -4.09 -3.32 13.61
C LYS A 34 -5.21 -4.09 14.31
N MET A 35 -6.38 -4.19 13.70
CA MET A 35 -7.50 -4.98 14.25
C MET A 35 -7.13 -6.45 14.47
N LEU A 36 -6.44 -7.08 13.52
CA LEU A 36 -6.02 -8.48 13.59
C LEU A 36 -4.87 -8.73 14.58
N THR A 37 -4.15 -7.68 14.97
CA THR A 37 -2.99 -7.73 15.88
C THR A 37 -3.32 -7.15 17.25
N GLY A 38 -4.55 -7.38 17.73
CA GLY A 38 -4.97 -7.10 19.09
C GLY A 38 -5.45 -5.67 19.35
N ARG A 39 -5.52 -4.81 18.34
CA ARG A 39 -5.82 -3.36 18.51
C ARG A 39 -7.20 -2.96 17.97
N LYS A 40 -8.12 -3.90 17.87
CA LYS A 40 -9.48 -3.65 17.36
C LYS A 40 -10.26 -2.64 18.20
N ASP A 41 -9.99 -2.58 19.51
CA ASP A 41 -10.78 -1.80 20.45
C ASP A 41 -10.65 -0.29 20.19
N GLY A 42 -9.48 0.18 19.73
CA GLY A 42 -9.28 1.57 19.29
C GLY A 42 -10.07 1.99 18.04
N PHE A 43 -10.68 1.03 17.33
CA PHE A 43 -11.59 1.30 16.21
C PHE A 43 -13.07 1.14 16.59
N LEU A 44 -13.37 0.52 17.74
CA LEU A 44 -14.73 0.18 18.16
C LEU A 44 -15.25 1.07 19.28
N TYR A 45 -14.35 1.57 20.13
CA TYR A 45 -14.70 2.27 21.36
C TYR A 45 -14.00 3.63 21.42
N GLU A 46 -14.78 4.68 21.73
CA GLU A 46 -14.31 6.07 21.75
C GLU A 46 -13.21 6.29 22.80
N GLU A 47 -13.32 5.65 23.96
CA GLU A 47 -12.34 5.72 25.04
C GLU A 47 -10.96 5.15 24.69
N HIS A 48 -10.89 4.35 23.61
CA HIS A 48 -9.66 3.74 23.12
C HIS A 48 -9.15 4.41 21.83
N PHE A 49 -9.78 5.49 21.36
CA PHE A 49 -9.41 6.16 20.11
C PHE A 49 -7.95 6.65 20.11
N ASP A 50 -7.49 7.21 21.24
CA ASP A 50 -6.13 7.74 21.40
C ASP A 50 -5.07 6.65 21.68
N ASP A 51 -5.47 5.38 21.83
CA ASP A 51 -4.55 4.27 22.08
C ASP A 51 -3.80 3.84 20.80
N ILE A 52 -4.30 4.22 19.63
CA ILE A 52 -3.76 3.80 18.33
C ILE A 52 -3.49 5.00 17.41
N LEU A 53 -2.46 4.88 16.57
CA LEU A 53 -2.22 5.83 15.48
C LEU A 53 -2.83 5.34 14.17
N GLY A 54 -3.11 6.27 13.26
CA GLY A 54 -3.55 5.96 11.89
C GLY A 54 -2.48 5.31 11.00
N TYR A 55 -1.24 5.19 11.50
CA TYR A 55 -0.06 4.69 10.81
C TYR A 55 0.61 3.59 11.65
N SER A 56 1.45 2.76 11.04
CA SER A 56 2.24 1.77 11.79
C SER A 56 3.15 2.47 12.80
N ASN A 57 3.29 1.91 13.99
CA ASN A 57 4.14 2.47 15.04
C ASN A 57 4.73 1.37 15.95
N PRO A 58 6.07 1.22 16.03
CA PRO A 58 6.70 0.22 16.89
C PRO A 58 6.44 0.39 18.39
N ALA A 59 6.10 1.60 18.83
CA ALA A 59 5.70 1.84 20.21
C ALA A 59 4.30 1.29 20.53
N GLU A 60 3.48 1.04 19.49
CA GLU A 60 2.10 0.56 19.60
C GLU A 60 2.02 -0.97 19.54
N SER A 61 2.90 -1.62 18.79
CA SER A 61 2.83 -3.08 18.59
C SER A 61 4.14 -3.69 18.09
N GLU A 62 4.43 -4.92 18.51
CA GLU A 62 5.54 -5.73 17.99
C GLU A 62 5.38 -6.12 16.51
N HIS A 63 4.16 -5.99 15.98
CA HIS A 63 3.84 -6.24 14.58
C HIS A 63 4.19 -5.06 13.66
N ASP A 64 4.52 -3.89 14.23
CA ASP A 64 4.83 -2.67 13.50
C ASP A 64 6.35 -2.37 13.61
N PHE A 65 7.08 -2.40 12.50
CA PHE A 65 8.55 -2.28 12.54
C PHE A 65 9.08 -0.86 12.35
N PHE A 66 8.27 0.03 11.76
CA PHE A 66 8.65 1.40 11.46
C PHE A 66 7.46 2.36 11.62
N VAL A 67 7.76 3.62 11.93
CA VAL A 67 6.80 4.73 11.80
C VAL A 67 6.89 5.24 10.38
N ILE A 68 5.88 4.95 9.56
CA ILE A 68 5.88 5.28 8.13
C ILE A 68 4.67 6.16 7.85
N GLY A 69 4.92 7.32 7.22
CA GLY A 69 3.88 8.18 6.67
C GLY A 69 4.21 8.64 5.25
N HIS A 70 5.49 8.85 4.92
CA HIS A 70 5.93 9.13 3.56
C HIS A 70 5.84 7.88 2.67
N THR A 71 5.64 8.12 1.37
CA THR A 71 5.55 7.09 0.33
C THR A 71 6.93 6.51 -0.01
N SER A 72 6.93 5.31 -0.60
CA SER A 72 8.05 4.72 -1.36
C SER A 72 9.22 4.17 -0.52
N THR A 73 9.05 4.03 0.79
CA THR A 73 10.10 3.61 1.72
C THR A 73 10.07 2.12 2.06
N SER A 74 8.94 1.43 1.85
CA SER A 74 8.75 0.08 2.41
C SER A 74 9.72 -0.97 1.87
N VAL A 75 10.07 -0.92 0.58
CA VAL A 75 10.97 -1.89 -0.05
C VAL A 75 12.40 -1.74 0.48
N SER A 76 12.90 -0.50 0.59
CA SER A 76 14.20 -0.19 1.19
C SER A 76 14.29 -0.68 2.64
N LEU A 77 13.27 -0.37 3.43
CA LEU A 77 13.20 -0.76 4.84
C LEU A 77 13.13 -2.28 5.00
N ALA A 78 12.34 -2.96 4.16
CA ALA A 78 12.25 -4.41 4.12
C ALA A 78 13.58 -5.07 3.73
N LEU A 79 14.29 -4.54 2.73
CA LEU A 79 15.64 -5.01 2.38
C LEU A 79 16.62 -4.89 3.55
N GLY A 80 16.55 -3.80 4.31
CA GLY A 80 17.33 -3.62 5.54
C GLY A 80 17.02 -4.70 6.59
N LEU A 81 15.74 -4.99 6.83
CA LEU A 81 15.31 -6.06 7.72
C LEU A 81 15.78 -7.44 7.23
N ALA A 82 15.65 -7.73 5.94
CA ALA A 82 16.08 -8.99 5.35
C ALA A 82 17.59 -9.18 5.49
N LYS A 83 18.38 -8.14 5.20
CA LYS A 83 19.83 -8.17 5.39
C LYS A 83 20.23 -8.38 6.86
N ALA A 84 19.54 -7.71 7.79
CA ALA A 84 19.79 -7.86 9.21
C ALA A 84 19.45 -9.28 9.72
N ARG A 85 18.32 -9.85 9.29
CA ARG A 85 17.92 -11.25 9.57
C ARG A 85 19.03 -12.21 9.14
N ASP A 86 19.52 -12.06 7.90
CA ASP A 86 20.52 -12.97 7.34
C ASP A 86 21.87 -12.86 8.07
N LEU A 87 22.30 -11.64 8.43
CA LEU A 87 23.52 -11.41 9.21
C LEU A 87 23.45 -11.98 10.64
N LYS A 88 22.24 -12.07 11.21
CA LYS A 88 22.00 -12.70 12.51
C LYS A 88 21.80 -14.21 12.43
N HIS A 89 21.81 -14.79 11.23
CA HIS A 89 21.48 -16.19 10.99
C HIS A 89 20.07 -16.56 11.48
N GLU A 90 19.15 -15.60 11.42
CA GLU A 90 17.74 -15.80 11.73
C GLU A 90 16.98 -16.32 10.50
N SER A 91 15.78 -16.86 10.73
CA SER A 91 14.85 -17.29 9.68
C SER A 91 13.55 -16.51 9.76
N GLY A 92 12.79 -16.52 8.67
CA GLY A 92 11.50 -15.84 8.58
C GLY A 92 11.38 -15.09 7.27
N ASN A 93 10.16 -14.73 6.91
CA ASN A 93 9.83 -14.01 5.71
C ASN A 93 9.92 -12.50 5.95
N VAL A 94 10.37 -11.75 4.94
CA VAL A 94 10.32 -10.29 4.96
C VAL A 94 9.49 -9.80 3.79
N ILE A 95 8.41 -9.10 4.11
CA ILE A 95 7.36 -8.68 3.19
C ILE A 95 7.29 -7.16 3.17
N ALA A 96 7.43 -6.56 1.99
CA ALA A 96 7.09 -5.16 1.74
C ALA A 96 5.72 -5.10 1.05
N VAL A 97 4.81 -4.28 1.56
CA VAL A 97 3.53 -3.95 0.91
C VAL A 97 3.65 -2.54 0.37
N ILE A 98 3.44 -2.35 -0.92
CA ILE A 98 3.54 -1.05 -1.59
C ILE A 98 2.37 -0.84 -2.55
N GLY A 99 1.76 0.35 -2.53
CA GLY A 99 0.74 0.73 -3.50
C GLY A 99 1.35 1.14 -4.84
N ASP A 100 0.61 1.01 -5.92
CA ASP A 100 1.00 1.46 -7.26
C ASP A 100 1.33 2.96 -7.32
N GLY A 101 0.62 3.81 -6.56
CA GLY A 101 0.98 5.22 -6.39
C GLY A 101 2.38 5.42 -5.78
N SER A 102 2.65 4.75 -4.67
CA SER A 102 3.95 4.80 -3.97
C SER A 102 5.09 4.18 -4.79
N LEU A 103 4.80 3.24 -5.68
CA LEU A 103 5.81 2.58 -6.52
C LEU A 103 6.54 3.55 -7.46
N SER A 104 5.91 4.69 -7.78
CA SER A 104 6.49 5.71 -8.66
C SER A 104 7.60 6.55 -8.02
N GLY A 105 7.75 6.51 -6.70
CA GLY A 105 8.83 7.23 -6.01
C GLY A 105 10.20 6.65 -6.35
N GLY A 106 11.18 7.53 -6.55
CA GLY A 106 12.55 7.14 -6.92
C GLY A 106 13.18 6.15 -5.94
N GLU A 107 12.93 6.30 -4.65
CA GLU A 107 13.43 5.38 -3.62
C GLU A 107 12.90 3.95 -3.82
N ALA A 108 11.62 3.78 -4.16
CA ALA A 108 11.04 2.46 -4.42
C ALA A 108 11.70 1.81 -5.64
N LEU A 109 11.97 2.60 -6.69
CA LEU A 109 12.65 2.11 -7.89
C LEU A 109 14.09 1.68 -7.62
N GLU A 110 14.86 2.49 -6.90
CA GLU A 110 16.22 2.16 -6.47
C GLU A 110 16.25 0.90 -5.59
N ALA A 111 15.26 0.76 -4.70
CA ALA A 111 15.13 -0.42 -3.85
C ALA A 111 14.79 -1.69 -4.64
N ILE A 112 13.91 -1.61 -5.63
CA ILE A 112 13.58 -2.77 -6.49
C ILE A 112 14.77 -3.16 -7.37
N ASP A 113 15.51 -2.18 -7.89
CA ASP A 113 16.75 -2.42 -8.64
C ASP A 113 17.75 -3.21 -7.78
N TYR A 114 18.01 -2.75 -6.55
CA TYR A 114 18.88 -3.48 -5.61
C TYR A 114 18.31 -4.85 -5.21
N ALA A 115 16.99 -4.98 -5.07
CA ALA A 115 16.36 -6.26 -4.78
C ALA A 115 16.66 -7.31 -5.87
N GLY A 116 16.88 -6.91 -7.13
CA GLY A 116 17.33 -7.82 -8.19
C GLY A 116 18.63 -8.57 -7.91
N GLU A 117 19.55 -7.94 -7.17
CA GLU A 117 20.83 -8.52 -6.78
C GLU A 117 20.81 -9.20 -5.41
N PHE A 118 19.74 -9.02 -4.63
CA PHE A 118 19.64 -9.57 -3.29
C PHE A 118 19.44 -11.10 -3.32
N ASP A 119 20.43 -11.82 -2.79
CA ASP A 119 20.38 -13.29 -2.66
C ASP A 119 19.77 -13.71 -1.31
N GLY A 120 18.45 -13.60 -1.21
CA GLY A 120 17.73 -13.94 0.01
C GLY A 120 16.22 -13.81 -0.12
N ASN A 121 15.52 -14.12 0.98
CA ASN A 121 14.07 -13.99 1.04
C ASN A 121 13.67 -12.50 1.15
N LEU A 122 12.90 -12.05 0.16
CA LEU A 122 12.14 -10.80 0.15
C LEU A 122 10.87 -11.02 -0.68
N ILE A 123 9.72 -10.57 -0.20
CA ILE A 123 8.45 -10.61 -0.93
C ILE A 123 7.94 -9.19 -1.04
N VAL A 124 7.77 -8.68 -2.25
CA VAL A 124 7.24 -7.34 -2.52
C VAL A 124 5.82 -7.51 -3.04
N ILE A 125 4.83 -7.16 -2.24
CA ILE A 125 3.41 -7.15 -2.62
C ILE A 125 3.09 -5.78 -3.20
N ILE A 126 2.78 -5.75 -4.49
CA ILE A 126 2.32 -4.57 -5.20
C ILE A 126 0.79 -4.58 -5.19
N ASN A 127 0.22 -3.67 -4.42
CA ASN A 127 -1.21 -3.41 -4.38
C ASN A 127 -1.58 -2.42 -5.48
N ASP A 128 -1.98 -2.92 -6.65
CA ASP A 128 -2.34 -2.11 -7.81
C ASP A 128 -3.87 -1.91 -7.86
N ASN A 129 -4.32 -0.71 -7.54
CA ASN A 129 -5.73 -0.32 -7.71
C ASN A 129 -5.94 0.77 -8.76
N ASP A 130 -4.91 1.00 -9.59
CA ASP A 130 -4.86 2.02 -10.64
C ASP A 130 -5.03 3.47 -10.12
N MET A 131 -4.72 3.72 -8.85
CA MET A 131 -4.89 5.02 -8.20
C MET A 131 -3.73 5.35 -7.25
N SER A 132 -3.42 6.65 -7.19
CA SER A 132 -2.72 7.27 -6.06
C SER A 132 -3.77 7.84 -5.11
N ILE A 133 -3.72 9.14 -4.79
CA ILE A 133 -4.89 9.87 -4.28
C ILE A 133 -5.87 10.05 -5.45
N ALA A 134 -5.40 10.73 -6.50
CA ALA A 134 -6.02 10.86 -7.81
C ALA A 134 -5.54 9.77 -8.78
N GLU A 135 -5.90 9.90 -10.06
CA GLU A 135 -5.42 9.01 -11.12
C GLU A 135 -3.89 9.02 -11.24
N ASN A 136 -3.33 7.89 -11.67
CA ASN A 136 -1.90 7.74 -11.84
C ASN A 136 -1.41 8.31 -13.18
N HIS A 137 -0.27 9.01 -13.17
CA HIS A 137 0.38 9.52 -14.38
C HIS A 137 1.85 9.12 -14.46
N GLY A 138 2.29 8.60 -15.61
CA GLY A 138 3.69 8.23 -15.82
C GLY A 138 3.89 7.03 -16.74
N GLY A 139 5.14 6.78 -17.13
CA GLY A 139 5.49 5.67 -18.03
C GLY A 139 5.29 4.30 -17.40
N MET A 140 5.56 4.16 -16.10
CA MET A 140 5.41 2.91 -15.34
C MET A 140 3.95 2.42 -15.33
N TYR A 141 2.98 3.31 -15.21
CA TYR A 141 1.57 2.90 -15.14
C TYR A 141 1.05 2.29 -16.44
N LYS A 142 1.65 2.65 -17.59
CA LYS A 142 1.37 1.95 -18.86
C LYS A 142 1.83 0.49 -18.81
N ASN A 143 2.94 0.23 -18.11
CA ASN A 143 3.47 -1.11 -17.88
C ASN A 143 2.55 -1.92 -16.96
N LEU A 144 2.15 -1.35 -15.82
CA LEU A 144 1.21 -1.97 -14.88
C LEU A 144 -0.13 -2.29 -15.58
N LYS A 145 -0.67 -1.33 -16.35
CA LYS A 145 -1.85 -1.56 -17.18
C LYS A 145 -1.67 -2.73 -18.17
N ALA A 146 -0.54 -2.79 -18.88
CA ALA A 146 -0.26 -3.89 -19.80
C ALA A 146 -0.21 -5.24 -19.07
N LEU A 147 0.37 -5.29 -17.86
CA LEU A 147 0.36 -6.48 -17.02
C LEU A 147 -1.06 -6.87 -16.59
N ARG A 148 -1.91 -5.91 -16.19
CA ARG A 148 -3.31 -6.16 -15.85
C ARG A 148 -4.09 -6.73 -17.04
N ASP A 149 -4.03 -6.06 -18.19
CA ASP A 149 -4.73 -6.44 -19.42
C ASP A 149 -4.23 -7.80 -19.96
N GLY A 150 -2.94 -8.08 -19.81
CA GLY A 150 -2.29 -9.31 -20.25
C GLY A 150 -2.29 -10.46 -19.24
N ASN A 151 -3.04 -10.35 -18.13
CA ASN A 151 -3.11 -11.36 -17.07
C ASN A 151 -1.71 -11.74 -16.53
N GLY A 152 -0.92 -10.73 -16.17
CA GLY A 152 0.44 -10.85 -15.67
C GLY A 152 1.51 -10.97 -16.76
N LYS A 153 1.15 -10.88 -18.04
CA LYS A 153 2.09 -10.96 -19.17
C LYS A 153 2.16 -9.63 -19.90
N ALA A 154 3.37 -9.11 -20.06
CA ALA A 154 3.67 -7.97 -20.90
C ALA A 154 5.09 -8.12 -21.45
N ASP A 155 5.34 -7.62 -22.67
CA ASP A 155 6.67 -7.66 -23.30
C ASP A 155 7.73 -6.91 -22.47
N THR A 156 7.26 -5.89 -21.75
CA THR A 156 8.02 -5.20 -20.72
C THR A 156 7.36 -5.58 -19.41
N ASN A 157 8.02 -6.35 -18.56
CA ASN A 157 7.59 -6.54 -17.18
C ASN A 157 8.69 -5.94 -16.31
N LEU A 158 8.39 -4.79 -15.69
CA LEU A 158 9.36 -4.02 -14.92
C LEU A 158 10.05 -4.87 -13.85
N PHE A 159 9.30 -5.70 -13.13
CA PHE A 159 9.82 -6.50 -12.02
C PHE A 159 10.77 -7.59 -12.50
N THR A 160 10.41 -8.31 -13.55
CA THR A 160 11.30 -9.33 -14.12
C THR A 160 12.51 -8.72 -14.83
N ALA A 161 12.35 -7.53 -15.42
CA ALA A 161 13.46 -6.79 -16.01
C ALA A 161 14.50 -6.36 -14.95
N MET A 162 14.03 -6.10 -13.73
CA MET A 162 14.86 -5.84 -12.55
C MET A 162 15.30 -7.12 -11.81
N GLY A 163 15.03 -8.32 -12.34
CA GLY A 163 15.56 -9.57 -11.80
C GLY A 163 14.75 -10.23 -10.68
N LEU A 164 13.54 -9.75 -10.39
CA LEU A 164 12.64 -10.38 -9.43
C LEU A 164 11.84 -11.51 -10.09
N ASP A 165 11.56 -12.57 -9.33
CA ASP A 165 10.50 -13.51 -9.70
C ASP A 165 9.14 -12.78 -9.66
N TYR A 166 8.17 -13.21 -10.48
CA TYR A 166 6.91 -12.50 -10.62
C TYR A 166 5.69 -13.42 -10.50
N VAL A 167 4.76 -13.03 -9.65
CA VAL A 167 3.45 -13.66 -9.45
C VAL A 167 2.37 -12.59 -9.63
N PHE A 168 1.37 -12.89 -10.44
CA PHE A 168 0.24 -12.00 -10.69
C PHE A 168 -1.06 -12.61 -10.15
N VAL A 169 -1.85 -11.79 -9.46
CA VAL A 169 -3.18 -12.13 -8.97
C VAL A 169 -4.17 -11.12 -9.55
N LYS A 170 -4.97 -11.58 -10.52
CA LYS A 170 -5.94 -10.72 -11.19
C LYS A 170 -7.06 -10.24 -10.27
N ASP A 171 -7.47 -11.08 -9.33
CA ASP A 171 -8.50 -10.74 -8.35
C ASP A 171 -7.88 -10.62 -6.97
N GLY A 172 -7.40 -9.42 -6.65
CA GLY A 172 -6.79 -9.08 -5.37
C GLY A 172 -7.80 -8.86 -4.25
N ASN A 173 -9.10 -9.01 -4.51
CA ASN A 173 -10.14 -9.04 -3.48
C ASN A 173 -10.75 -10.44 -3.30
N ASP A 174 -10.19 -11.47 -3.95
CA ASP A 174 -10.52 -12.88 -3.69
C ASP A 174 -9.53 -13.51 -2.70
N ILE A 175 -10.01 -13.79 -1.49
CA ILE A 175 -9.18 -14.28 -0.39
C ILE A 175 -8.52 -15.63 -0.70
N GLU A 176 -9.19 -16.53 -1.42
CA GLU A 176 -8.65 -17.84 -1.77
C GLU A 176 -7.46 -17.71 -2.74
N SER A 177 -7.61 -16.88 -3.78
CA SER A 177 -6.54 -16.55 -4.72
C SER A 177 -5.34 -15.91 -4.02
N LEU A 178 -5.58 -15.00 -3.08
CA LEU A 178 -4.54 -14.36 -2.28
C LEU A 178 -3.79 -15.36 -1.40
N ILE A 179 -4.50 -16.20 -0.65
CA ILE A 179 -3.88 -17.24 0.18
C ILE A 179 -3.04 -18.19 -0.68
N ALA A 180 -3.54 -18.59 -1.84
CA ALA A 180 -2.81 -19.45 -2.76
C ALA A 180 -1.52 -18.78 -3.28
N ALA A 181 -1.59 -17.51 -3.68
CA ALA A 181 -0.45 -16.76 -4.16
C ALA A 181 0.61 -16.53 -3.07
N PHE A 182 0.18 -16.11 -1.87
CA PHE A 182 1.07 -15.87 -0.74
C PHE A 182 1.72 -17.18 -0.25
N SER A 183 0.95 -18.27 -0.17
CA SER A 183 1.48 -19.59 0.21
C SER A 183 2.52 -20.10 -0.80
N LYS A 184 2.33 -19.79 -2.09
CA LYS A 184 3.29 -20.16 -3.15
C LYS A 184 4.63 -19.46 -3.00
N VAL A 185 4.65 -18.20 -2.54
CA VAL A 185 5.88 -17.40 -2.42
C VAL A 185 6.48 -17.44 -1.02
N LYS A 186 5.76 -17.98 -0.03
CA LYS A 186 6.28 -18.16 1.33
C LYS A 186 7.59 -18.97 1.28
N ASP A 187 8.57 -18.52 2.06
CA ASP A 187 9.90 -19.10 2.20
C ASP A 187 10.75 -19.08 0.92
N SER A 188 10.37 -18.28 -0.08
CA SER A 188 11.18 -18.05 -1.29
C SER A 188 12.62 -17.71 -0.93
N LYS A 189 13.56 -18.18 -1.76
CA LYS A 189 15.00 -17.95 -1.55
C LYS A 189 15.55 -16.79 -2.38
N ARG A 190 14.68 -16.18 -3.17
CA ARG A 190 14.99 -15.00 -4.00
C ARG A 190 13.84 -14.00 -3.90
N PRO A 191 14.10 -12.72 -4.24
CA PRO A 191 13.07 -11.69 -4.25
C PRO A 191 11.93 -11.98 -5.23
N VAL A 192 10.70 -11.86 -4.75
CA VAL A 192 9.49 -12.08 -5.54
C VAL A 192 8.60 -10.85 -5.50
N ALA A 193 8.19 -10.36 -6.67
CA ALA A 193 7.12 -9.39 -6.84
C ALA A 193 5.77 -10.12 -6.96
N VAL A 194 4.87 -9.90 -6.01
CA VAL A 194 3.48 -10.37 -6.03
C VAL A 194 2.59 -9.19 -6.37
N HIS A 195 2.18 -9.11 -7.63
CA HIS A 195 1.32 -8.04 -8.11
C HIS A 195 -0.14 -8.47 -8.02
N ILE A 196 -0.88 -7.82 -7.12
CA ILE A 196 -2.31 -8.04 -6.91
C ILE A 196 -3.11 -6.85 -7.41
N VAL A 197 -4.26 -7.10 -8.05
CA VAL A 197 -5.15 -6.03 -8.54
C VAL A 197 -6.34 -5.87 -7.60
N THR A 198 -6.48 -4.71 -6.96
CA THR A 198 -7.55 -4.46 -5.99
C THR A 198 -8.49 -3.34 -6.42
N GLU A 199 -9.66 -3.29 -5.79
CA GLU A 199 -10.61 -2.19 -5.96
C GLU A 199 -10.51 -1.18 -4.82
N LYS A 200 -10.09 0.04 -5.13
CA LYS A 200 -10.05 1.14 -4.15
C LYS A 200 -11.48 1.44 -3.67
N GLY A 201 -11.68 1.44 -2.35
CA GLY A 201 -12.99 1.66 -1.73
C GLY A 201 -13.86 0.41 -1.56
N LYS A 202 -13.35 -0.78 -1.90
CA LYS A 202 -14.14 -2.03 -1.93
C LYS A 202 -15.10 -2.22 -0.75
N GLY A 203 -16.36 -2.48 -1.06
CA GLY A 203 -17.41 -2.75 -0.07
C GLY A 203 -18.15 -1.50 0.41
N LEU A 204 -17.75 -0.31 -0.03
CA LEU A 204 -18.48 0.94 0.20
C LEU A 204 -18.73 1.64 -1.14
N SER A 205 -19.97 1.58 -1.64
CA SER A 205 -20.33 2.05 -2.99
C SER A 205 -19.90 3.49 -3.26
N PHE A 206 -20.07 4.40 -2.29
CA PHE A 206 -19.67 5.79 -2.43
C PHE A 206 -18.16 5.95 -2.70
N ALA A 207 -17.35 5.10 -2.06
CA ALA A 207 -15.90 5.11 -2.20
C ALA A 207 -15.42 4.39 -3.47
N GLU A 208 -16.16 3.40 -3.96
CA GLU A 208 -15.91 2.76 -5.25
C GLU A 208 -16.22 3.72 -6.42
N GLU A 209 -17.29 4.51 -6.30
CA GLU A 209 -17.71 5.50 -7.31
C GLU A 209 -16.81 6.74 -7.30
N ASN A 210 -16.45 7.27 -6.12
CA ASN A 210 -15.71 8.52 -5.96
C ASN A 210 -14.39 8.31 -5.20
N LYS A 211 -13.49 7.52 -5.79
CA LYS A 211 -12.24 7.03 -5.15
C LYS A 211 -11.30 8.09 -4.61
N GLU A 212 -11.28 9.28 -5.21
CA GLU A 212 -10.43 10.39 -4.77
C GLU A 212 -11.03 11.07 -3.53
N ASP A 213 -12.30 11.48 -3.60
CA ASP A 213 -13.04 12.13 -2.50
C ASP A 213 -13.22 11.24 -1.26
N TRP A 214 -13.11 9.93 -1.44
CA TRP A 214 -13.19 8.93 -0.37
C TRP A 214 -11.83 8.34 0.01
N HIS A 215 -10.72 8.91 -0.47
CA HIS A 215 -9.39 8.60 0.04
C HIS A 215 -9.28 8.96 1.54
N TRP A 216 -9.85 10.11 1.91
CA TRP A 216 -10.16 10.51 3.27
C TRP A 216 -11.55 11.17 3.26
N HIS A 217 -12.32 11.04 4.34
CA HIS A 217 -13.65 11.66 4.40
C HIS A 217 -13.98 12.11 5.82
N MET A 218 -14.72 13.21 5.94
CA MET A 218 -15.25 13.68 7.23
C MET A 218 -16.25 12.67 7.81
N PRO A 219 -16.55 12.71 9.12
CA PRO A 219 -17.58 11.86 9.69
C PRO A 219 -18.87 11.98 8.88
N PHE A 220 -19.42 10.84 8.47
CA PHE A 220 -20.54 10.77 7.52
C PHE A 220 -21.65 9.85 8.03
N ASP A 221 -22.80 9.94 7.38
CA ASP A 221 -23.91 9.01 7.56
C ASP A 221 -23.69 7.76 6.68
N VAL A 222 -23.65 6.58 7.30
CA VAL A 222 -23.24 5.32 6.64
C VAL A 222 -24.23 4.90 5.55
N GLU A 223 -25.53 5.23 5.69
CA GLU A 223 -26.56 4.85 4.71
C GLU A 223 -26.55 5.78 3.49
N THR A 224 -26.32 7.08 3.71
CA THR A 224 -26.48 8.10 2.66
C THR A 224 -25.18 8.66 2.10
N GLY A 225 -24.04 8.40 2.75
CA GLY A 225 -22.73 8.93 2.38
C GLY A 225 -22.56 10.43 2.61
N LYS A 226 -23.53 11.10 3.24
CA LYS A 226 -23.48 12.55 3.47
C LYS A 226 -22.60 12.89 4.68
N ALA A 227 -21.70 13.86 4.50
CA ALA A 227 -20.92 14.41 5.60
C ALA A 227 -21.83 15.00 6.69
N LYS A 228 -21.51 14.69 7.95
CA LYS A 228 -22.18 15.24 9.15
C LYS A 228 -21.68 16.64 9.50
N TYR A 229 -20.51 16.99 8.99
CA TYR A 229 -19.86 18.27 9.20
C TYR A 229 -19.41 18.82 7.86
N ASN A 230 -19.77 20.07 7.58
CA ASN A 230 -19.24 20.83 6.46
C ASN A 230 -18.40 21.96 7.02
N TYR A 231 -17.21 22.16 6.45
CA TYR A 231 -16.38 23.32 6.73
C TYR A 231 -16.70 24.40 5.70
N ASP A 232 -17.04 25.61 6.17
CA ASP A 232 -17.40 26.77 5.36
C ASP A 232 -16.37 27.91 5.46
N GLY A 233 -15.24 27.65 6.12
CA GLY A 233 -14.15 28.61 6.26
C GLY A 233 -13.20 28.62 5.06
N GLU A 234 -12.33 29.64 5.02
CA GLU A 234 -11.25 29.70 4.03
C GLU A 234 -10.14 28.70 4.40
N ASP A 235 -9.61 28.01 3.41
CA ASP A 235 -8.42 27.16 3.51
C ASP A 235 -7.24 27.77 2.74
N TYR A 236 -6.03 27.55 3.23
CA TYR A 236 -4.81 28.06 2.59
C TYR A 236 -4.60 27.47 1.19
N GLY A 237 -5.04 26.24 0.94
CA GLY A 237 -5.03 25.60 -0.37
C GLY A 237 -5.91 26.34 -1.37
N ASP A 238 -7.15 26.64 -1.02
CA ASP A 238 -8.08 27.39 -1.87
C ASP A 238 -7.58 28.80 -2.18
N LEU A 239 -7.06 29.50 -1.16
CA LEU A 239 -6.49 30.83 -1.32
C LEU A 239 -5.27 30.80 -2.25
N THR A 240 -4.40 29.81 -2.10
CA THR A 240 -3.21 29.62 -2.95
C THR A 240 -3.63 29.31 -4.39
N ALA A 241 -4.58 28.39 -4.60
CA ALA A 241 -5.08 28.01 -5.91
C ALA A 241 -5.69 29.22 -6.63
N LYS A 242 -6.53 30.00 -5.94
CA LYS A 242 -7.10 31.24 -6.48
C LYS A 242 -6.02 32.23 -6.90
N MET A 243 -5.02 32.46 -6.03
CA MET A 243 -3.90 33.35 -6.32
C MET A 243 -3.11 32.89 -7.56
N LEU A 244 -2.82 31.59 -7.67
CA LEU A 244 -2.10 31.01 -8.81
C LEU A 244 -2.89 31.12 -10.11
N LEU A 245 -4.18 30.79 -10.10
CA LEU A 245 -5.06 30.90 -11.27
C LEU A 245 -5.21 32.35 -11.74
N GLU A 246 -5.27 33.31 -10.82
CA GLU A 246 -5.27 34.73 -11.17
C GLU A 246 -3.93 35.19 -11.78
N LYS A 247 -2.81 34.62 -11.34
CA LYS A 247 -1.49 34.90 -11.88
C LYS A 247 -1.31 34.31 -13.29
N MET A 248 -1.69 33.04 -13.49
CA MET A 248 -1.65 32.35 -14.80
C MET A 248 -2.45 33.08 -15.89
N LYS A 249 -3.55 33.76 -15.52
CA LYS A 249 -4.33 34.58 -16.46
C LYS A 249 -3.58 35.84 -16.94
N LYS A 250 -2.56 36.29 -16.22
CA LYS A 250 -1.86 37.56 -16.46
C LYS A 250 -0.42 37.37 -16.94
N ASP A 251 0.17 36.21 -16.69
CA ASP A 251 1.57 35.91 -16.94
C ASP A 251 1.66 34.51 -17.57
N GLU A 252 1.92 34.46 -18.88
CA GLU A 252 2.02 33.21 -19.66
C GLU A 252 3.24 32.34 -19.27
N SER A 253 4.17 32.86 -18.44
CA SER A 253 5.31 32.08 -17.94
C SER A 253 4.99 31.25 -16.70
N VAL A 254 3.79 31.39 -16.15
CA VAL A 254 3.25 30.63 -14.99
C VAL A 254 2.24 29.62 -15.48
#